data_AF-A0AAD0TT19-F1
#
_entry.id   AF-A0AAD0TT19-F1
#
_cell.length_a   1.000
_cell.length_b   1.000
_cell.length_c   1.000
_cell.angle_alpha   90.00
_cell.angle_beta   90.00
_cell.angle_gamma   90.00
#
_symmetry.space_group_name_H-M   'P 1'
#
loop_
_entity.id
_entity.type
_entity.pdbx_description
1 polymer ?
#
loop_
_entity_poly.entity_id
_entity_poly.type
_entity_poly.pdbx_seq_one_letter_code
_entity_poly.pdbx_strand_id
1 'polypeptide(L)'
;MQLRSLLVRLQVVQGIGYAGMVRVLQYCRASRRVITEPSKISRVAKLTPSQVARFTADWRSAAFQRRLQRHAQVDILTILDADYPLALLEGYQPPLVLFLRGQRELLATRQLAVVGARQATSYAERAVAQLLAPLAAEKVTIVSGLAKGADGFAHRAALRFGLPTIAVIGTGLDISYPRQHRELQQQISQVGLLISEYPLGVGPEPYHFVARNRIIAGLCQTVMVVEAQAHSGSLITANLALQNNRNVLAVPGPIDAPFSAGCNQLIVAGAKPVLNSRHIIEEFLPKI
;
A
#
# COMPACT_ATOMS: atom_id res chain seq x y z
N MET A 1 21.62 0.46 -20.45
CA MET A 1 20.77 0.27 -19.25
C MET A 1 19.32 0.44 -19.64
N GLN A 2 18.43 -0.47 -19.26
CA GLN A 2 16.99 -0.37 -19.52
C GLN A 2 16.32 0.65 -18.57
N LEU A 3 15.21 1.27 -18.99
CA LEU A 3 14.47 2.26 -18.17
C LEU A 3 13.96 1.67 -16.85
N ARG A 4 13.50 0.42 -16.88
CA ARG A 4 13.13 -0.36 -15.70
C ARG A 4 14.26 -0.39 -14.66
N SER A 5 15.48 -0.73 -15.10
CA SER A 5 16.67 -0.76 -14.23
C SER A 5 17.03 0.63 -13.67
N LEU A 6 16.83 1.70 -14.46
CA LEU A 6 17.01 3.06 -13.97
C LEU A 6 16.03 3.39 -12.82
N LEU A 7 14.74 3.05 -12.95
CA LEU A 7 13.76 3.33 -11.88
C LEU A 7 14.14 2.67 -10.56
N VAL A 8 14.56 1.41 -10.60
CA VAL A 8 15.03 0.69 -9.39
C VAL A 8 16.24 1.39 -8.77
N ARG A 9 17.21 1.80 -9.60
CA ARG A 9 18.39 2.54 -9.12
C ARG A 9 18.00 3.86 -8.46
N LEU A 10 17.07 4.60 -9.05
CA LEU A 10 16.58 5.86 -8.51
C LEU A 10 15.79 5.68 -7.21
N GLN A 11 15.09 4.55 -7.03
CA GLN A 11 14.39 4.25 -5.77
C GLN A 11 15.37 3.94 -4.63
N VAL A 12 16.52 3.34 -4.93
CA VAL A 12 17.50 2.85 -3.93
C VAL A 12 18.60 3.87 -3.61
N VAL A 13 18.86 4.82 -4.51
CA VAL A 13 19.80 5.93 -4.29
C VAL A 13 19.18 6.99 -3.38
N GLN A 14 20.01 7.65 -2.59
CA GLN A 14 19.60 8.78 -1.77
C GLN A 14 19.62 10.09 -2.55
N GLY A 15 18.91 11.10 -2.06
CA GLY A 15 18.96 12.47 -2.61
C GLY A 15 18.02 12.73 -3.78
N ILE A 16 17.20 11.76 -4.19
CA ILE A 16 16.09 11.95 -5.12
C ILE A 16 14.79 11.44 -4.48
N GLY A 17 13.70 12.18 -4.65
CA GLY A 17 12.37 11.79 -4.20
C GLY A 17 11.43 11.49 -5.36
N TYR A 18 10.20 11.07 -5.03
CA TYR A 18 9.16 10.68 -5.98
C TYR A 18 8.99 11.65 -7.16
N ALA A 19 8.79 12.95 -6.88
CA ALA A 19 8.59 13.96 -7.93
C ALA A 19 9.80 14.08 -8.88
N GLY A 20 11.02 13.91 -8.36
CA GLY A 20 12.24 13.87 -9.19
C GLY A 20 12.28 12.65 -10.09
N MET A 21 11.92 11.48 -9.55
CA MET A 21 11.85 10.23 -10.32
C MET A 21 10.80 10.29 -11.42
N VAL A 22 9.62 10.86 -11.14
CA VAL A 22 8.55 11.06 -12.14
C VAL A 22 9.05 11.92 -13.31
N ARG A 23 9.75 13.03 -13.04
CA ARG A 23 10.32 13.88 -14.10
C ARG A 23 11.34 13.12 -14.95
N VAL A 24 12.19 12.30 -14.33
CA VAL A 24 13.17 11.46 -15.05
C VAL A 24 12.47 10.42 -15.92
N LEU A 25 11.44 9.76 -15.40
CA LEU A 25 10.62 8.81 -16.15
C LEU A 25 9.96 9.47 -17.36
N GLN A 26 9.30 10.61 -17.16
CA GLN A 26 8.64 11.38 -18.22
C GLN A 26 9.63 11.82 -19.31
N TYR A 27 10.80 12.33 -18.91
CA TYR A 27 11.85 12.70 -19.85
C TYR A 27 12.34 11.51 -20.67
N CYS A 28 12.59 10.35 -20.04
CA CYS A 28 13.06 9.17 -20.75
C CYS A 28 12.02 8.65 -21.74
N ARG A 29 10.73 8.68 -21.38
CA ARG A 29 9.62 8.33 -22.28
C ARG A 29 9.53 9.28 -23.47
N ALA A 30 9.53 10.60 -23.22
CA ALA A 30 9.40 11.60 -24.26
C ALA A 30 10.60 11.60 -25.24
N SER A 31 11.83 11.47 -24.70
CA SER A 31 13.05 11.46 -25.50
C SER A 31 13.37 10.10 -26.14
N ARG A 32 12.65 9.03 -25.78
CA ARG A 32 12.95 7.63 -26.12
C ARG A 32 14.40 7.24 -25.80
N ARG A 33 15.01 7.86 -24.79
CA ARG A 33 16.41 7.64 -24.38
C ARG A 33 16.52 7.54 -22.86
N VAL A 34 17.25 6.54 -22.39
CA VAL A 34 17.52 6.35 -20.95
C VAL A 34 18.76 7.17 -20.58
N ILE A 35 18.63 8.07 -19.60
CA ILE A 35 19.75 8.86 -19.07
C ILE A 35 20.39 8.17 -17.86
N THR A 36 21.72 8.12 -17.84
CA THR A 36 22.50 7.45 -16.78
C THR A 36 23.45 8.39 -16.06
N GLU A 37 23.77 9.53 -16.68
CA GLU A 37 24.70 10.51 -16.13
C GLU A 37 24.09 11.24 -14.92
N PRO A 38 24.74 11.22 -13.74
CA PRO A 38 24.19 11.83 -12.52
C PRO A 38 23.85 13.30 -12.70
N SER A 39 24.72 14.07 -13.36
CA SER A 39 24.50 15.50 -13.63
C SER A 39 23.23 15.74 -14.46
N LYS A 40 23.00 14.90 -15.49
CA LYS A 40 21.81 14.99 -16.34
C LYS A 40 20.55 14.57 -15.58
N ILE A 41 20.62 13.50 -14.79
CA ILE A 41 19.52 13.05 -13.92
C ILE A 41 19.15 14.15 -12.94
N SER A 42 20.13 14.73 -12.23
CA SER A 42 19.92 15.82 -11.28
C SER A 42 19.22 17.04 -11.90
N ARG A 43 19.65 17.43 -13.11
CA ARG A 43 19.04 18.55 -13.86
C ARG A 43 17.59 18.25 -14.25
N VAL A 44 17.32 17.07 -14.79
CA VAL A 44 15.95 16.66 -15.20
C VAL A 44 15.03 16.51 -13.98
N ALA A 45 15.53 15.94 -12.89
CA ALA A 45 14.79 15.78 -11.65
C ALA A 45 14.53 17.12 -10.92
N LYS A 46 15.19 18.21 -11.32
CA LYS A 46 15.16 19.53 -10.68
C LYS A 46 15.54 19.45 -9.19
N LEU A 47 16.65 18.79 -8.91
CA LEU A 47 17.17 18.66 -7.54
C LEU A 47 17.74 20.00 -7.04
N THR A 48 17.54 20.30 -5.76
CA THR A 48 18.20 21.43 -5.08
C THR A 48 19.72 21.19 -4.96
N PRO A 49 20.55 22.22 -4.73
CA PRO A 49 22.00 22.03 -4.58
C PRO A 49 22.38 20.99 -3.50
N SER A 50 21.66 20.97 -2.37
CA SER A 50 21.87 19.97 -1.31
C SER A 50 21.48 18.55 -1.74
N GLN A 51 20.39 18.42 -2.49
CA GLN A 51 19.99 17.14 -3.09
C GLN A 51 20.98 16.66 -4.14
N VAL A 52 21.50 17.54 -5.00
CA VAL A 52 22.52 17.20 -6.01
C VAL A 52 23.79 16.66 -5.36
N ALA A 53 24.27 17.31 -4.29
CA ALA A 53 25.44 16.87 -3.56
C ALA A 53 25.23 15.46 -2.97
N ARG A 54 24.11 15.24 -2.26
CA ARG A 54 23.76 13.94 -1.66
C ARG A 54 23.59 12.85 -2.71
N PHE A 55 22.85 13.13 -3.79
CA PHE A 55 22.60 12.19 -4.88
C PHE A 55 23.89 11.80 -5.60
N THR A 56 24.72 12.76 -5.97
CA THR A 56 25.96 12.50 -6.72
C THR A 56 26.97 11.74 -5.87
N ALA A 57 27.10 12.10 -4.59
CA ALA A 57 27.97 11.39 -3.66
C ALA A 57 27.54 9.94 -3.48
N ASP A 58 26.25 9.70 -3.24
CA ASP A 58 25.73 8.34 -3.02
C ASP A 58 25.73 7.50 -4.31
N TRP A 59 25.35 8.05 -5.46
CA TRP A 59 25.34 7.35 -6.75
C TRP A 59 26.71 6.76 -7.14
N ARG A 60 27.79 7.44 -6.75
CA ARG A 60 29.17 6.99 -7.01
C ARG A 60 29.74 6.11 -5.89
N SER A 61 29.02 5.94 -4.79
CA SER A 61 29.52 5.24 -3.61
C SER A 61 29.47 3.72 -3.76
N ALA A 62 30.42 3.03 -3.12
CA ALA A 62 30.36 1.58 -2.94
C ALA A 62 29.15 1.15 -2.08
N ALA A 63 28.67 2.02 -1.19
CA ALA A 63 27.48 1.77 -0.37
C ALA A 63 26.22 1.62 -1.23
N PHE A 64 26.04 2.47 -2.24
CA PHE A 64 24.95 2.34 -3.20
C PHE A 64 25.00 1.03 -3.98
N GLN A 65 26.18 0.60 -4.44
CA GLN A 65 26.33 -0.69 -5.13
C GLN A 65 25.94 -1.87 -4.22
N ARG A 66 26.35 -1.85 -2.95
CA ARG A 66 25.93 -2.86 -1.97
C ARG A 66 24.42 -2.86 -1.75
N ARG A 67 23.79 -1.68 -1.67
CA ARG A 67 22.32 -1.59 -1.57
C ARG A 67 21.67 -2.18 -2.83
N LEU A 68 22.14 -1.87 -4.04
CA LEU A 68 21.59 -2.46 -5.27
C LEU A 68 21.70 -3.99 -5.29
N GLN A 69 22.85 -4.55 -4.92
CA GLN A 69 23.05 -6.00 -4.84
C GLN A 69 22.06 -6.67 -3.88
N ARG A 70 21.83 -6.05 -2.71
CA ARG A 70 20.85 -6.55 -1.73
C ARG A 70 19.43 -6.58 -2.29
N HIS A 71 19.04 -5.57 -3.08
CA HIS A 71 17.71 -5.49 -3.68
C HIS A 71 17.52 -6.44 -4.87
N ALA A 72 18.61 -6.90 -5.50
CA ALA A 72 18.52 -7.90 -6.57
C ALA A 72 17.97 -9.27 -6.11
N GLN A 73 17.94 -9.51 -4.80
CA GLN A 73 17.38 -10.72 -4.17
C GLN A 73 15.89 -10.57 -3.81
N VAL A 74 15.29 -9.42 -4.08
CA VAL A 74 13.88 -9.12 -3.78
C VAL A 74 13.12 -9.07 -5.09
N ASP A 75 11.87 -9.54 -5.07
CA ASP A 75 10.99 -9.32 -6.21
C ASP A 75 10.62 -7.84 -6.30
N ILE A 76 10.75 -7.27 -7.49
CA ILE A 76 10.55 -5.85 -7.74
C ILE A 76 9.54 -5.71 -8.87
N LEU A 77 8.49 -4.95 -8.59
CA LEU A 77 7.49 -4.52 -9.55
C LEU A 77 7.70 -3.04 -9.86
N THR A 78 7.79 -2.69 -11.13
CA THR A 78 7.88 -1.28 -11.56
C THR A 78 6.64 -0.87 -12.33
N ILE A 79 6.36 0.43 -12.40
CA ILE A 79 5.28 1.01 -13.21
C ILE A 79 5.41 0.74 -14.73
N LEU A 80 6.48 0.07 -15.16
CA LEU A 80 6.74 -0.32 -16.54
C LEU A 80 6.48 -1.80 -16.81
N ASP A 81 6.22 -2.58 -15.75
CA ASP A 81 5.96 -4.01 -15.87
C ASP A 81 4.52 -4.23 -16.32
N ALA A 82 4.32 -5.24 -17.18
CA ALA A 82 3.02 -5.51 -17.80
C ALA A 82 1.94 -5.92 -16.79
N ASP A 83 2.36 -6.50 -15.66
CA ASP A 83 1.50 -6.95 -14.57
C ASP A 83 1.37 -5.92 -13.43
N TYR A 84 1.80 -4.67 -13.65
CA TYR A 84 1.54 -3.58 -12.72
C TYR A 84 0.03 -3.30 -12.65
N PRO A 85 -0.61 -3.32 -11.45
CA PRO A 85 -2.06 -3.19 -11.36
C PRO A 85 -2.58 -1.89 -11.97
N LEU A 86 -3.48 -2.00 -12.94
CA LEU A 86 -4.08 -0.84 -13.61
C LEU A 86 -4.78 0.08 -12.61
N ALA A 87 -5.50 -0.50 -11.65
CA ALA A 87 -6.16 0.25 -10.58
C ALA A 87 -5.18 1.14 -9.78
N LEU A 88 -3.97 0.64 -9.54
CA LEU A 88 -2.94 1.40 -8.84
C LEU A 88 -2.28 2.43 -9.77
N LEU A 89 -2.16 2.15 -11.06
CA LEU A 89 -1.59 3.05 -12.08
C LEU A 89 -2.44 4.30 -12.27
N GLU A 90 -3.76 4.13 -12.28
CA GLU A 90 -4.75 5.21 -12.44
C GLU A 90 -4.94 6.05 -11.17
N GLY A 91 -4.48 5.54 -10.02
CA GLY A 91 -4.61 6.24 -8.74
C GLY A 91 -3.69 7.45 -8.60
N TYR A 92 -3.97 8.29 -7.60
CA TYR A 92 -3.13 9.45 -7.30
C TYR A 92 -1.69 9.04 -6.91
N GLN A 93 -0.71 9.63 -7.61
CA GLN A 93 0.72 9.38 -7.42
C GLN A 93 1.06 7.89 -7.36
N PRO A 94 0.94 7.12 -8.46
CA PRO A 94 1.24 5.69 -8.45
C PRO A 94 2.70 5.44 -8.07
N PRO A 95 3.00 4.46 -7.18
CA PRO A 95 4.39 4.14 -6.83
C PRO A 95 5.17 3.67 -8.07
N LEU A 96 6.36 4.24 -8.29
CA LEU A 96 7.13 3.89 -9.50
C LEU A 96 7.81 2.52 -9.39
N VAL A 97 8.11 2.12 -8.15
CA VAL A 97 8.79 0.88 -7.80
C VAL A 97 8.18 0.35 -6.50
N LEU A 98 7.82 -0.92 -6.49
CA LEU A 98 7.36 -1.67 -5.33
C LEU A 98 8.28 -2.87 -5.11
N PHE A 99 8.66 -3.08 -3.86
CA PHE A 99 9.38 -4.26 -3.39
C PHE A 99 8.36 -5.25 -2.85
N LEU A 100 8.46 -6.50 -3.31
CA LEU A 100 7.51 -7.57 -3.05
C LEU A 100 8.19 -8.73 -2.32
N ARG A 101 7.42 -9.41 -1.45
CA ARG A 101 7.80 -10.72 -0.88
C ARG A 101 6.56 -11.58 -0.70
N GLY A 102 6.52 -12.74 -1.36
CA GLY A 102 5.40 -13.67 -1.33
C GLY A 102 4.77 -13.85 -2.71
N GLN A 103 3.45 -14.04 -2.74
CA GLN A 103 2.66 -14.39 -3.92
C GLN A 103 2.25 -13.15 -4.74
N ARG A 104 3.08 -12.79 -5.75
CA ARG A 104 2.85 -11.62 -6.62
C ARG A 104 1.54 -11.69 -7.40
N GLU A 105 1.08 -12.89 -7.74
CA GLU A 105 -0.17 -13.17 -8.44
C GLU A 105 -1.43 -12.64 -7.72
N LEU A 106 -1.35 -12.42 -6.41
CA LEU A 106 -2.46 -11.82 -5.63
C LEU A 106 -2.81 -10.41 -6.10
N LEU A 107 -1.88 -9.71 -6.76
CA LEU A 107 -2.11 -8.39 -7.36
C LEU A 107 -3.19 -8.40 -8.45
N ALA A 108 -3.47 -9.55 -9.07
CA ALA A 108 -4.48 -9.70 -10.12
C ALA A 108 -5.86 -10.16 -9.62
N THR A 109 -6.00 -10.42 -8.32
CA THR A 109 -7.26 -10.89 -7.71
C THR A 109 -8.24 -9.75 -7.38
N ARG A 110 -9.48 -10.10 -7.05
CA ARG A 110 -10.45 -9.18 -6.44
C ARG A 110 -9.97 -8.81 -5.04
N GLN A 111 -9.90 -7.51 -4.74
CA GLN A 111 -9.24 -7.02 -3.54
C GLN A 111 -10.19 -6.16 -2.70
N LEU A 112 -10.32 -6.51 -1.42
CA LEU A 112 -11.02 -5.73 -0.41
C LEU A 112 -10.00 -5.13 0.54
N ALA A 113 -9.91 -3.80 0.60
CA ALA A 113 -9.17 -3.17 1.68
C ALA A 113 -9.98 -3.22 2.98
N VAL A 114 -9.35 -3.59 4.08
CA VAL A 114 -9.93 -3.45 5.42
C VAL A 114 -9.03 -2.54 6.23
N VAL A 115 -9.55 -1.40 6.65
CA VAL A 115 -8.79 -0.38 7.41
C VAL A 115 -9.58 0.08 8.62
N GLY A 116 -8.90 0.60 9.65
CA GLY A 116 -9.60 1.08 10.83
C GLY A 116 -8.71 1.64 11.93
N ALA A 117 -9.28 1.72 13.12
CA ALA A 117 -8.62 2.29 14.28
C ALA A 117 -7.41 1.44 14.72
N ARG A 118 -6.32 2.11 15.10
CA ARG A 118 -5.15 1.45 15.69
C ARG A 118 -5.41 0.92 17.10
N GLN A 119 -6.38 1.51 17.79
CA GLN A 119 -6.91 1.10 19.10
C GLN A 119 -8.29 0.45 18.94
N ALA A 120 -8.50 -0.26 17.83
CA ALA A 120 -9.77 -0.93 17.57
C ALA A 120 -10.14 -1.89 18.72
N THR A 121 -11.42 -1.92 19.05
CA THR A 121 -11.97 -2.65 20.18
C THR A 121 -12.26 -4.12 19.82
N SER A 122 -12.72 -4.88 20.81
CA SER A 122 -13.19 -6.25 20.57
C SER A 122 -14.40 -6.30 19.64
N TYR A 123 -15.17 -5.21 19.51
CA TYR A 123 -16.23 -5.11 18.52
C TYR A 123 -15.68 -5.22 17.10
N ALA A 124 -14.65 -4.44 16.75
CA ALA A 124 -14.03 -4.51 15.44
C ALA A 124 -13.46 -5.90 15.13
N GLU A 125 -12.82 -6.56 16.09
CA GLU A 125 -12.30 -7.92 15.91
C GLU A 125 -13.43 -8.92 15.58
N ARG A 126 -14.54 -8.90 16.34
CA ARG A 126 -15.70 -9.75 16.08
C ARG A 126 -16.36 -9.42 14.74
N ALA A 127 -16.54 -8.13 14.44
CA ALA A 127 -17.15 -7.67 13.19
C ALA A 127 -16.32 -8.11 11.99
N VAL A 128 -15.00 -7.88 12.00
CA VAL A 128 -14.09 -8.35 10.94
C VAL A 128 -14.18 -9.87 10.79
N ALA A 129 -14.13 -10.62 11.89
CA ALA A 129 -14.21 -12.07 11.81
C ALA A 129 -15.54 -12.55 11.19
N GLN A 130 -16.66 -11.97 11.61
CA GLN A 130 -18.00 -12.32 11.10
C GLN A 130 -18.19 -11.93 9.63
N LEU A 131 -17.68 -10.77 9.23
CA LEU A 131 -17.81 -10.26 7.86
C LEU A 131 -16.90 -10.99 6.89
N LEU A 132 -15.69 -11.39 7.33
CA LEU A 132 -14.70 -12.05 6.48
C LEU A 132 -14.91 -13.56 6.35
N ALA A 133 -15.46 -14.26 7.35
CA ALA A 133 -15.60 -15.72 7.26
C ALA A 133 -16.32 -16.20 5.98
N PRO A 134 -17.46 -15.60 5.56
CA PRO A 134 -18.18 -16.06 4.37
C PRO A 134 -17.47 -15.72 3.06
N LEU A 135 -16.51 -14.78 3.06
CA LEU A 135 -15.76 -14.39 1.86
C LEU A 135 -14.78 -15.48 1.40
N ALA A 136 -14.50 -16.51 2.22
CA ALA A 136 -13.58 -17.60 1.87
C ALA A 136 -13.99 -18.34 0.59
N ALA A 137 -15.30 -18.45 0.33
CA ALA A 137 -15.83 -19.06 -0.89
C ALA A 137 -15.71 -18.15 -2.14
N GLU A 138 -15.49 -16.84 -1.95
CA GLU A 138 -15.59 -15.81 -3.00
C GLU A 138 -14.23 -15.43 -3.61
N LYS A 139 -13.13 -16.03 -3.14
CA LYS A 139 -11.75 -15.78 -3.60
C LYS A 139 -11.35 -14.29 -3.56
N VAL A 140 -11.82 -13.56 -2.54
CA VAL A 140 -11.47 -12.16 -2.30
C VAL A 140 -10.19 -12.07 -1.49
N THR A 141 -9.24 -11.26 -1.95
CA THR A 141 -7.99 -11.01 -1.26
C THR A 141 -8.12 -9.82 -0.32
N ILE A 142 -7.73 -10.02 0.94
CA ILE A 142 -7.79 -8.98 1.97
C ILE A 142 -6.52 -8.13 1.95
N VAL A 143 -6.66 -6.84 1.68
CA VAL A 143 -5.54 -5.88 1.64
C VAL A 143 -5.57 -4.99 2.87
N SER A 144 -4.45 -4.82 3.57
CA SER A 144 -4.43 -3.94 4.73
C SER A 144 -3.03 -3.41 5.12
N GLY A 145 -3.06 -2.65 6.20
CA GLY A 145 -2.04 -1.95 6.92
C GLY A 145 -0.85 -2.72 7.48
N LEU A 146 -1.15 -3.89 8.01
CA LEU A 146 -0.39 -4.50 9.09
C LEU A 146 -0.19 -3.62 10.34
N ALA A 147 -0.92 -2.50 10.49
CA ALA A 147 -0.88 -1.68 11.71
C ALA A 147 -1.55 -2.40 12.88
N LYS A 148 -1.45 -1.84 14.10
CA LYS A 148 -2.22 -2.33 15.26
C LYS A 148 -3.73 -2.22 15.01
N GLY A 149 -4.52 -2.93 15.80
CA GLY A 149 -5.98 -2.85 15.76
C GLY A 149 -6.56 -3.48 14.50
N ALA A 150 -7.45 -2.76 13.82
CA ALA A 150 -8.27 -3.26 12.71
C ALA A 150 -7.46 -3.96 11.62
N ASP A 151 -6.32 -3.38 11.22
CA ASP A 151 -5.47 -3.93 10.16
C ASP A 151 -4.90 -5.31 10.57
N GLY A 152 -4.48 -5.45 11.83
CA GLY A 152 -4.03 -6.72 12.39
C GLY A 152 -5.15 -7.75 12.49
N PHE A 153 -6.37 -7.31 12.86
CA PHE A 153 -7.55 -8.19 12.89
C PHE A 153 -7.91 -8.70 11.49
N ALA A 154 -7.86 -7.83 10.48
CA ALA A 154 -8.13 -8.19 9.09
C ALA A 154 -7.19 -9.29 8.58
N HIS A 155 -5.88 -9.12 8.76
CA HIS A 155 -4.91 -10.12 8.35
C HIS A 155 -5.04 -11.44 9.13
N ARG A 156 -5.25 -11.38 10.46
CA ARG A 156 -5.45 -12.58 11.27
C ARG A 156 -6.71 -13.33 10.88
N ALA A 157 -7.81 -12.63 10.65
CA ALA A 157 -9.05 -13.24 10.16
C ALA A 157 -8.86 -13.85 8.78
N ALA A 158 -8.17 -13.16 7.87
CA ALA A 158 -7.87 -13.67 6.53
C ALA A 158 -7.10 -15.00 6.61
N LEU A 159 -5.99 -15.03 7.36
CA LEU A 159 -5.21 -16.25 7.58
C LEU A 159 -6.04 -17.36 8.25
N ARG A 160 -6.85 -17.02 9.26
CA ARG A 160 -7.70 -17.98 9.98
C ARG A 160 -8.71 -18.67 9.07
N PHE A 161 -9.27 -17.94 8.10
CA PHE A 161 -10.30 -18.45 7.21
C PHE A 161 -9.78 -18.90 5.84
N GLY A 162 -8.45 -18.93 5.65
CA GLY A 162 -7.84 -19.32 4.38
C GLY A 162 -8.06 -18.32 3.24
N LEU A 163 -8.34 -17.05 3.56
CA LEU A 163 -8.40 -15.97 2.57
C LEU A 163 -6.97 -15.52 2.22
N PRO A 164 -6.68 -15.26 0.92
CA PRO A 164 -5.43 -14.62 0.55
C PRO A 164 -5.34 -13.22 1.17
N THR A 165 -4.12 -12.77 1.47
CA THR A 165 -3.94 -11.45 2.07
C THR A 165 -2.68 -10.73 1.60
N ILE A 166 -2.81 -9.41 1.40
CA ILE A 166 -1.74 -8.51 1.00
C ILE A 166 -1.52 -7.48 2.10
N ALA A 167 -0.35 -7.48 2.74
CA ALA A 167 0.05 -6.41 3.65
C ALA A 167 0.92 -5.41 2.89
N VAL A 168 0.43 -4.19 2.77
CA VAL A 168 1.25 -3.07 2.34
C VAL A 168 1.95 -2.52 3.60
N ILE A 169 3.21 -2.08 3.57
CA ILE A 169 3.93 -1.63 4.77
C ILE A 169 4.68 -0.30 4.57
N GLY A 170 4.90 0.42 5.66
CA GLY A 170 5.58 1.73 5.71
C GLY A 170 7.09 1.66 6.00
N THR A 171 7.69 0.49 5.78
CA THR A 171 9.09 0.18 6.10
C THR A 171 9.70 -0.68 5.01
N GLY A 172 11.02 -0.88 4.99
CA GLY A 172 11.63 -1.93 4.19
C GLY A 172 11.08 -3.32 4.56
N LEU A 173 11.06 -4.25 3.61
CA LEU A 173 10.55 -5.62 3.80
C LEU A 173 11.31 -6.41 4.89
N ASP A 174 12.50 -5.96 5.28
CA ASP A 174 13.36 -6.50 6.32
C ASP A 174 13.11 -5.90 7.71
N ILE A 175 12.18 -4.95 7.84
CA ILE A 175 11.83 -4.28 9.08
C ILE A 175 10.36 -4.54 9.41
N SER A 176 10.08 -4.94 10.66
CA SER A 176 8.73 -5.18 11.14
C SER A 176 8.26 -4.05 12.04
N TYR A 177 7.18 -3.39 11.65
CA TYR A 177 6.51 -2.37 12.45
C TYR A 177 4.98 -2.52 12.35
N PRO A 178 4.27 -2.61 13.48
CA PRO A 178 4.79 -2.62 14.86
C PRO A 178 5.52 -3.93 15.18
N ARG A 179 6.48 -3.90 16.13
CA ARG A 179 7.30 -5.07 16.49
C ARG A 179 6.48 -6.31 16.88
N GLN A 180 5.34 -6.09 17.53
CA GLN A 180 4.39 -7.14 17.92
C GLN A 180 3.77 -7.90 16.73
N HIS A 181 3.81 -7.36 15.52
CA HIS A 181 3.31 -8.00 14.30
C HIS A 181 4.42 -8.70 13.49
N ARG A 182 5.61 -8.91 14.07
CA ARG A 182 6.72 -9.59 13.38
C ARG A 182 6.33 -10.97 12.87
N GLU A 183 5.71 -11.79 13.71
CA GLU A 183 5.26 -13.13 13.32
C GLU A 183 4.16 -13.07 12.25
N LEU A 184 3.19 -12.17 12.42
CA LEU A 184 2.13 -11.95 11.44
C LEU A 184 2.69 -11.51 10.07
N GLN A 185 3.66 -10.60 10.06
CA GLN A 185 4.36 -10.17 8.84
C GLN A 185 5.05 -11.36 8.16
N GLN A 186 5.72 -12.20 8.95
CA GLN A 186 6.41 -13.38 8.44
C GLN A 186 5.42 -14.38 7.84
N GLN A 187 4.32 -14.67 8.52
CA GLN A 187 3.26 -15.55 8.01
C GLN A 187 2.70 -15.02 6.68
N ILE A 188 2.34 -13.73 6.61
CA ILE A 188 1.85 -13.12 5.37
C ILE A 188 2.89 -13.23 4.25
N SER A 189 4.18 -13.08 4.55
CA SER A 189 5.23 -13.20 3.53
C SER A 189 5.39 -14.61 2.94
N GLN A 190 4.89 -15.64 3.64
CA GLN A 190 4.98 -17.04 3.23
C GLN A 190 3.75 -17.49 2.45
N VAL A 191 2.54 -17.08 2.89
CA VAL A 191 1.27 -17.56 2.31
C VAL A 191 0.43 -16.47 1.64
N GLY A 192 0.89 -15.23 1.68
CA GLY A 192 0.26 -14.07 1.05
C GLY A 192 1.31 -13.19 0.37
N LEU A 193 1.13 -11.87 0.43
CA LEU A 193 2.05 -10.92 -0.20
C LEU A 193 2.36 -9.74 0.73
N LEU A 194 3.65 -9.42 0.88
CA LEU A 194 4.12 -8.16 1.44
C LEU A 194 4.51 -7.19 0.32
N ILE A 195 4.07 -5.94 0.45
CA ILE A 195 4.37 -4.86 -0.49
C ILE A 195 4.97 -3.68 0.27
N SER A 196 6.08 -3.14 -0.22
CA SER A 196 6.61 -1.87 0.25
C SER A 196 7.08 -1.00 -0.89
N GLU A 197 6.86 0.31 -0.78
CA GLU A 197 7.53 1.29 -1.65
C GLU A 197 8.95 1.61 -1.13
N TYR A 198 9.25 1.26 0.12
CA TYR A 198 10.50 1.63 0.77
C TYR A 198 11.58 0.58 0.55
N PRO A 199 12.81 0.99 0.15
CA PRO A 199 13.96 0.11 0.08
C PRO A 199 14.23 -0.66 1.39
N LEU A 200 14.89 -1.80 1.28
CA LEU A 200 15.39 -2.57 2.42
C LEU A 200 16.24 -1.68 3.34
N GLY A 201 16.02 -1.82 4.65
CA GLY A 201 16.68 -1.05 5.70
C GLY A 201 16.00 0.28 6.05
N VAL A 202 14.96 0.70 5.32
CA VAL A 202 14.20 1.92 5.65
C VAL A 202 13.29 1.67 6.85
N GLY A 203 13.54 2.40 7.94
CA GLY A 203 12.78 2.33 9.18
C GLY A 203 11.39 2.98 9.12
N PRO A 204 10.62 2.87 10.21
CA PRO A 204 9.29 3.45 10.31
C PRO A 204 9.36 4.96 10.51
N GLU A 205 8.72 5.72 9.62
CA GLU A 205 8.55 7.17 9.75
C GLU A 205 7.06 7.52 9.72
N PRO A 206 6.57 8.50 10.51
CA PRO A 206 5.15 8.85 10.56
C PRO A 206 4.52 9.09 9.17
N TYR A 207 5.23 9.82 8.30
CA TYR A 207 4.76 10.13 6.95
C TYR A 207 4.73 8.91 6.03
N HIS A 208 5.51 7.86 6.30
CA HIS A 208 5.44 6.62 5.51
C HIS A 208 4.06 5.94 5.64
N PHE A 209 3.48 5.97 6.83
CA PHE A 209 2.19 5.35 7.07
C PHE A 209 1.05 6.09 6.38
N VAL A 210 1.14 7.42 6.27
CA VAL A 210 0.18 8.23 5.51
C VAL A 210 0.38 8.01 4.02
N ALA A 211 1.61 8.10 3.53
CA ALA A 211 1.93 7.95 2.11
C ALA A 211 1.53 6.57 1.58
N ARG A 212 1.78 5.51 2.35
CA ARG A 212 1.45 4.15 1.94
C ARG A 212 -0.05 3.94 1.73
N ASN A 213 -0.94 4.63 2.45
CA ASN A 213 -2.38 4.40 2.35
C ASN A 213 -2.94 4.61 0.94
N ARG A 214 -2.28 5.43 0.11
CA ARG A 214 -2.64 5.58 -1.31
C ARG A 214 -2.46 4.27 -2.11
N ILE A 215 -1.51 3.43 -1.69
CA ILE A 215 -1.28 2.12 -2.32
C ILE A 215 -2.40 1.16 -1.92
N ILE A 216 -2.82 1.14 -0.65
CA ILE A 216 -3.95 0.33 -0.20
C ILE A 216 -5.23 0.72 -0.97
N ALA A 217 -5.55 2.01 -0.97
CA ALA A 217 -6.74 2.54 -1.66
C ALA A 217 -6.64 2.39 -3.19
N GLY A 218 -5.45 2.50 -3.77
CA GLY A 218 -5.22 2.37 -5.20
C GLY A 218 -5.30 0.93 -5.71
N LEU A 219 -4.90 -0.05 -4.90
CA LEU A 219 -4.98 -1.47 -5.24
C LEU A 219 -6.44 -1.97 -5.28
N CYS A 220 -7.26 -1.54 -4.33
CA CYS A 220 -8.56 -2.16 -4.08
C CYS A 220 -9.70 -1.49 -4.85
N GLN A 221 -10.69 -2.30 -5.27
CA GLN A 221 -11.95 -1.78 -5.84
C GLN A 221 -12.87 -1.22 -4.74
N THR A 222 -12.77 -1.83 -3.56
CA THR A 222 -13.64 -1.57 -2.41
C THR A 222 -12.80 -1.42 -1.15
N VAL A 223 -13.12 -0.43 -0.33
CA VAL A 223 -12.48 -0.18 0.98
C VAL A 223 -13.53 -0.23 2.08
N MET A 224 -13.37 -1.17 3.01
CA MET A 224 -14.18 -1.29 4.21
C MET A 224 -13.47 -0.67 5.41
N VAL A 225 -14.14 0.28 6.05
CA VAL A 225 -13.70 0.91 7.29
C VAL A 225 -14.37 0.23 8.48
N VAL A 226 -13.56 -0.27 9.42
CA VAL A 226 -14.04 -0.89 10.66
C VAL A 226 -13.47 -0.13 11.85
N GLU A 227 -14.35 0.57 12.55
CA GLU A 227 -14.01 1.54 13.61
C GLU A 227 -13.06 2.65 13.14
N ALA A 228 -13.51 3.89 13.27
CA ALA A 228 -12.73 5.09 12.99
C ALA A 228 -13.15 6.20 13.95
N GLN A 229 -12.19 6.88 14.58
CA GLN A 229 -12.46 8.16 15.22
C GLN A 229 -12.68 9.23 14.15
N ALA A 230 -13.36 10.32 14.52
CA ALA A 230 -13.34 11.55 13.72
C ALA A 230 -11.87 11.99 13.49
N HIS A 231 -11.53 12.36 12.26
CA HIS A 231 -10.17 12.75 11.85
C HIS A 231 -9.08 11.65 11.94
N SER A 232 -9.45 10.37 11.91
CA SER A 232 -8.49 9.27 11.94
C SER A 232 -7.82 8.97 10.59
N GLY A 233 -6.66 8.32 10.61
CA GLY A 233 -5.93 7.93 9.39
C GLY A 233 -6.66 6.93 8.49
N SER A 234 -7.62 6.17 9.03
CA SER A 234 -8.51 5.32 8.23
C SER A 234 -9.49 6.14 7.37
N LEU A 235 -9.96 7.30 7.86
CA LEU A 235 -10.76 8.24 7.07
C LEU A 235 -9.96 8.86 5.92
N ILE A 236 -8.65 9.10 6.11
CA ILE A 236 -7.76 9.51 5.01
C ILE A 236 -7.77 8.45 3.91
N THR A 237 -7.72 7.17 4.27
CA THR A 237 -7.74 6.06 3.30
C THR A 237 -9.10 5.96 2.59
N ALA A 238 -10.21 6.15 3.31
CA ALA A 238 -11.54 6.19 2.72
C ALA A 238 -11.68 7.37 1.72
N ASN A 239 -11.17 8.55 2.07
CA ASN A 239 -11.18 9.70 1.16
C ASN A 239 -10.32 9.46 -0.08
N LEU A 240 -9.14 8.87 0.07
CA LEU A 240 -8.29 8.47 -1.07
C LEU A 240 -9.00 7.44 -1.96
N ALA A 241 -9.78 6.53 -1.37
CA ALA A 241 -10.58 5.57 -2.11
C ALA A 241 -11.66 6.27 -2.95
N LEU A 242 -12.41 7.20 -2.37
CA LEU A 242 -13.40 8.00 -3.09
C LEU A 242 -12.78 8.81 -4.24
N GLN A 243 -11.63 9.44 -3.99
CA GLN A 243 -10.88 10.19 -5.03
C GLN A 243 -10.41 9.30 -6.19
N ASN A 244 -10.18 8.00 -5.93
CA ASN A 244 -9.82 7.00 -6.93
C ASN A 244 -11.05 6.27 -7.51
N ASN A 245 -12.27 6.81 -7.32
CA ASN A 245 -13.53 6.20 -7.76
C ASN A 245 -13.72 4.76 -7.25
N ARG A 246 -13.34 4.50 -5.99
CA ARG A 246 -13.52 3.21 -5.31
C ARG A 246 -14.75 3.23 -4.41
N ASN A 247 -15.35 2.07 -4.21
CA ASN A 247 -16.47 1.93 -3.29
C ASN A 247 -15.96 2.06 -1.85
N VAL A 248 -16.67 2.81 -1.01
CA VAL A 248 -16.40 2.90 0.42
C VAL A 248 -17.54 2.27 1.20
N LEU A 249 -17.17 1.33 2.04
CA LEU A 249 -18.02 0.61 2.95
C LEU A 249 -17.66 0.98 4.39
N ALA A 250 -18.65 1.03 5.27
CA ALA A 250 -18.41 1.32 6.68
C ALA A 250 -19.23 0.39 7.58
N VAL A 251 -18.56 -0.15 8.62
CA VAL A 251 -19.23 -0.95 9.65
C VAL A 251 -19.85 0.02 10.66
N PRO A 252 -21.19 0.06 10.80
CA PRO A 252 -21.86 0.95 11.74
C PRO A 252 -21.59 0.53 13.18
N GLY A 253 -21.62 1.48 14.11
CA GLY A 253 -21.49 1.18 15.53
C GLY A 253 -22.30 2.13 16.41
N PRO A 254 -22.31 1.91 17.74
CA PRO A 254 -23.07 2.75 18.69
C PRO A 254 -22.76 4.24 18.52
N ILE A 255 -23.77 5.09 18.59
CA ILE A 255 -23.64 6.55 18.33
C ILE A 255 -22.80 7.27 19.39
N ASP A 256 -22.69 6.70 20.58
CA ASP A 256 -21.94 7.18 21.74
C ASP A 256 -20.52 6.60 21.82
N ALA A 257 -20.20 5.60 20.99
CA ALA A 257 -18.87 5.01 20.93
C ALA A 257 -17.92 5.89 20.10
N PRO A 258 -16.80 6.38 20.66
CA PRO A 258 -15.91 7.32 19.98
C PRO A 258 -15.24 6.73 18.74
N PHE A 259 -15.03 5.41 18.72
CA PHE A 259 -14.47 4.68 17.58
C PHE A 259 -15.52 4.36 16.50
N SER A 260 -16.81 4.62 16.73
CA SER A 260 -17.86 4.47 15.71
C SER A 260 -18.14 5.77 14.96
N ALA A 261 -17.78 6.92 15.54
CA ALA A 261 -18.12 8.24 15.03
C ALA A 261 -17.72 8.43 13.55
N GLY A 262 -16.50 8.06 13.16
CA GLY A 262 -16.03 8.20 11.79
C GLY A 262 -16.71 7.24 10.81
N CYS A 263 -17.04 6.01 11.22
CA CYS A 263 -17.80 5.08 10.37
C CYS A 263 -19.24 5.59 10.16
N ASN A 264 -19.88 6.06 11.22
CA ASN A 264 -21.23 6.62 11.14
C ASN A 264 -21.24 7.89 10.28
N GLN A 265 -20.22 8.75 10.38
CA GLN A 265 -20.05 9.92 9.50
C GLN A 265 -19.87 9.51 8.03
N LEU A 266 -19.09 8.48 7.74
CA LEU A 266 -18.95 7.96 6.37
C LEU A 266 -20.30 7.49 5.82
N ILE A 267 -21.09 6.79 6.63
CA ILE A 267 -22.43 6.31 6.23
C ILE A 267 -23.34 7.49 5.92
N VAL A 268 -23.36 8.51 6.78
CA VAL A 268 -24.11 9.76 6.54
C VAL A 268 -23.64 10.46 5.26
N ALA A 269 -22.35 10.41 4.95
CA ALA A 269 -21.76 10.96 3.73
C ALA A 269 -21.97 10.08 2.47
N GLY A 270 -22.68 8.95 2.58
CA GLY A 270 -23.05 8.10 1.45
C GLY A 270 -22.26 6.79 1.30
N ALA A 271 -21.37 6.46 2.24
CA ALA A 271 -20.75 5.13 2.26
C ALA A 271 -21.79 4.05 2.55
N LYS A 272 -21.69 2.89 1.89
CA LYS A 272 -22.65 1.80 2.07
C LYS A 272 -22.43 1.14 3.45
N PRO A 273 -23.47 1.03 4.30
CA PRO A 273 -23.36 0.37 5.60
C PRO A 273 -23.18 -1.15 5.44
N VAL A 274 -22.26 -1.74 6.20
CA VAL A 274 -21.99 -3.19 6.18
C VAL A 274 -22.53 -3.84 7.43
N LEU A 275 -23.59 -4.63 7.28
CA LEU A 275 -24.24 -5.35 8.39
C LEU A 275 -23.98 -6.86 8.31
N ASN A 276 -23.60 -7.36 7.13
CA ASN A 276 -23.31 -8.76 6.86
C ASN A 276 -22.39 -8.86 5.62
N SER A 277 -21.85 -10.05 5.36
CA SER A 277 -20.92 -10.29 4.26
C SER A 277 -21.52 -10.05 2.87
N ARG A 278 -22.84 -10.23 2.67
CA ARG A 278 -23.48 -10.02 1.36
C ARG A 278 -23.31 -8.59 0.86
N HIS A 279 -23.38 -7.62 1.77
CA HIS A 279 -23.14 -6.21 1.43
C HIS A 279 -21.75 -5.97 0.82
N ILE A 280 -20.77 -6.81 1.17
CA ILE A 280 -19.41 -6.77 0.62
C ILE A 280 -19.35 -7.54 -0.71
N ILE A 281 -19.93 -8.73 -0.77
CA ILE A 281 -19.90 -9.61 -1.95
C ILE A 281 -20.53 -8.92 -3.16
N GLU A 282 -21.64 -8.20 -2.95
CA GLU A 282 -22.33 -7.41 -3.99
C GLU A 282 -21.40 -6.41 -4.70
N GLU A 283 -20.37 -5.89 -4.02
CA GLU A 283 -19.42 -4.94 -4.62
C GLU A 283 -18.51 -5.58 -5.68
N PHE A 284 -18.44 -6.90 -5.71
CA PHE A 284 -17.63 -7.67 -6.65
C PHE A 284 -18.46 -8.39 -7.71
N LEU A 285 -19.78 -8.22 -7.70
CA LEU A 285 -20.66 -8.72 -8.75
C LEU A 285 -20.67 -7.76 -9.94
N PRO A 286 -20.93 -8.26 -11.18
CA PRO A 286 -21.14 -7.39 -12.32
C PRO A 286 -22.29 -6.43 -12.04
N LYS A 287 -22.06 -5.12 -12.25
CA LYS A 287 -23.14 -4.14 -12.24
C LYS A 287 -23.93 -4.31 -13.55
N ILE A 288 -25.18 -4.73 -13.43
CA ILE A 288 -26.15 -4.91 -14.53
C ILE A 288 -26.58 -3.53 -15.02
#